data_AF-A0A8T1REU8-F1
#
_entry.id   AF-A0A8T1REU8-F1
#
_cell.length_a   1.000
_cell.length_b   1.000
_cell.length_c   1.000
_cell.angle_alpha   90.00
_cell.angle_beta   90.00
_cell.angle_gamma   90.00
#
_symmetry.space_group_name_H-M   'P 1'
#
loop_
_entity.id
_entity.type
_entity.pdbx_description
1 polymer ?
#
loop_
_entity_poly.entity_id
_entity_poly.type
_entity_poly.pdbx_seq_one_letter_code
_entity_poly.pdbx_strand_id
1 'polypeptide(L)'
;MLPTGAKDSQLRESNSQKVHPQPMEEAMNQNPEAVEALISKIFTNISSLKSAYIQLQAAHTPYDPDKIQAADRLVISELKNLSELKHFYREKNPKPVCVSPQDSRLAAEIQEQQSLLKTYEVMVKKFQSEIQNKDSEVLQLQQQIDEATQRRAKLEKNLKLRGLSTKESEGSSDENGFLPVDLSPDLFTSAVEATFKAIHDFSKPLINMMKAAGWDLDAAANSIEPNVIYAKRAHKKYAFESHICQRMFSGFQQASFCVKLDDLTVTKDSFFHQFLSLREMDPLDMLGQNPDSIFGKFCRSKYLVVVHPKMEASFFGNLDQRNYLMGGGHPRTPFYQAFLKLSKSVWLLHRLAYSFDPNVKVFQVKRGTEFSDVYMESVVKNLVVGDGDEKPKVGLMVMPGFWIGGSVIQSQVYLSGMKVAE
;
A
#
# COMPACT_ATOMS: atom_id res chain seq x y z
N MET A 1 -103.61 50.97 -26.14
CA MET A 1 -104.48 49.86 -25.69
C MET A 1 -104.06 49.46 -24.28
N LEU A 2 -104.86 49.84 -23.29
CA LEU A 2 -105.07 49.08 -22.04
C LEU A 2 -106.13 47.98 -22.36
N PRO A 3 -106.40 46.95 -21.53
CA PRO A 3 -106.28 47.00 -20.06
C PRO A 3 -105.90 45.67 -19.31
N THR A 4 -105.61 45.83 -18.00
CA THR A 4 -106.01 45.03 -16.79
C THR A 4 -106.13 43.49 -16.83
N GLY A 5 -105.86 42.73 -15.76
CA GLY A 5 -105.64 43.04 -14.34
C GLY A 5 -105.94 41.82 -13.43
N ALA A 6 -105.63 42.00 -12.14
CA ALA A 6 -106.10 41.28 -10.91
C ALA A 6 -105.63 39.82 -10.68
N LYS A 7 -104.95 39.44 -9.56
CA LYS A 7 -105.40 39.34 -8.13
C LYS A 7 -106.61 38.41 -7.98
N ASP A 8 -106.71 37.45 -7.05
CA ASP A 8 -106.12 37.27 -5.71
C ASP A 8 -106.42 35.82 -5.21
N SER A 9 -105.67 35.34 -4.19
CA SER A 9 -106.10 34.44 -3.08
C SER A 9 -106.50 32.97 -3.40
N GLN A 10 -106.27 31.91 -2.60
CA GLN A 10 -105.79 31.67 -1.24
C GLN A 10 -105.75 30.14 -0.98
N LEU A 11 -104.94 29.68 0.00
CA LEU A 11 -105.16 28.50 0.90
C LEU A 11 -105.10 27.08 0.28
N ARG A 12 -104.69 25.98 0.93
CA ARG A 12 -103.94 25.63 2.16
C ARG A 12 -103.78 24.08 2.12
N GLU A 13 -102.61 23.57 2.54
CA GLU A 13 -102.33 22.26 3.18
C GLU A 13 -102.99 20.94 2.71
N SER A 14 -102.18 19.93 2.32
CA SER A 14 -101.88 18.75 3.19
C SER A 14 -101.11 17.62 2.49
N ASN A 15 -99.98 17.26 3.12
CA ASN A 15 -99.28 15.95 3.22
C ASN A 15 -100.02 14.71 2.65
N SER A 16 -99.36 13.72 2.02
CA SER A 16 -98.30 12.89 2.61
C SER A 16 -97.84 11.78 1.64
N GLN A 17 -96.54 11.49 1.61
CA GLN A 17 -96.04 10.13 1.42
C GLN A 17 -94.72 9.96 2.19
N LYS A 18 -94.66 8.87 2.96
CA LYS A 18 -93.68 8.54 4.01
C LYS A 18 -92.30 8.21 3.42
N VAL A 19 -91.24 8.78 3.98
CA VAL A 19 -89.86 8.33 3.79
C VAL A 19 -89.29 7.93 5.16
N HIS A 20 -88.84 6.68 5.26
CA HIS A 20 -88.17 6.12 6.45
C HIS A 20 -86.77 6.73 6.60
N PRO A 21 -86.29 7.00 7.84
CA PRO A 21 -84.92 7.45 8.06
C PRO A 21 -83.96 6.26 8.04
N GLN A 22 -82.86 6.37 7.26
CA GLN A 22 -81.65 5.57 7.43
C GLN A 22 -80.48 6.49 7.82
N PRO A 23 -79.54 6.00 8.66
CA PRO A 23 -78.65 6.85 9.45
C PRO A 23 -77.44 7.32 8.63
N MET A 24 -76.93 8.48 9.04
CA MET A 24 -75.66 9.07 8.63
C MET A 24 -74.50 8.19 9.11
N GLU A 25 -73.64 7.72 8.19
CA GLU A 25 -72.32 7.18 8.53
C GLU A 25 -71.24 8.24 8.21
N GLU A 26 -70.90 9.00 9.24
CA GLU A 26 -69.59 9.64 9.37
C GLU A 26 -68.52 8.56 9.63
N ALA A 27 -67.40 8.60 8.91
CA ALA A 27 -66.07 8.77 9.50
C ALA A 27 -64.95 8.30 8.55
N MET A 28 -63.96 9.17 8.38
CA MET A 28 -62.64 8.90 7.82
C MET A 28 -61.95 7.78 8.60
N ASN A 29 -61.59 6.68 7.93
CA ASN A 29 -60.73 5.63 8.48
C ASN A 29 -59.26 6.13 8.57
N GLN A 30 -58.92 6.89 9.63
CA GLN A 30 -57.56 6.92 10.18
C GLN A 30 -57.57 6.00 11.40
N ASN A 31 -56.74 4.96 11.42
CA ASN A 31 -56.69 4.02 12.55
C ASN A 31 -56.23 4.78 13.82
N PRO A 32 -57.12 5.06 14.79
CA PRO A 32 -56.82 5.97 15.91
C PRO A 32 -55.67 5.45 16.79
N GLU A 33 -55.55 4.12 16.91
CA GLU A 33 -54.48 3.46 17.66
C GLU A 33 -53.09 3.72 17.08
N ALA A 34 -52.97 3.85 15.75
CA ALA A 34 -51.69 4.10 15.08
C ALA A 34 -51.19 5.55 15.29
N VAL A 35 -52.12 6.50 15.38
CA VAL A 35 -51.83 7.91 15.67
C VAL A 35 -51.45 8.06 17.15
N GLU A 36 -52.18 7.40 18.05
CA GLU A 36 -51.87 7.39 19.47
C GLU A 36 -50.49 6.78 19.75
N ALA A 37 -50.14 5.67 19.11
CA ALA A 37 -48.81 5.07 19.21
C ALA A 37 -47.69 5.99 18.69
N LEU A 38 -47.94 6.79 17.64
CA LEU A 38 -46.99 7.77 17.14
C LEU A 38 -46.76 8.91 18.15
N ILE A 39 -47.85 9.40 18.77
CA ILE A 39 -47.79 10.43 19.81
C ILE A 39 -47.01 9.91 21.03
N SER A 40 -47.27 8.68 21.48
CA SER A 40 -46.50 8.06 22.56
C SER A 40 -45.02 7.99 22.23
N LYS A 41 -44.64 7.59 21.00
CA LYS A 41 -43.24 7.56 20.55
C LYS A 41 -42.59 8.94 20.58
N ILE A 42 -43.30 10.00 20.17
CA ILE A 42 -42.80 11.37 20.25
C ILE A 42 -42.54 11.78 21.70
N PHE A 43 -43.48 11.52 22.62
CA PHE A 43 -43.29 11.85 24.04
C PHE A 43 -42.16 11.06 24.70
N THR A 44 -42.01 9.77 24.37
CA THR A 44 -40.86 8.98 24.82
C THR A 44 -39.56 9.58 24.29
N ASN A 45 -39.49 9.92 23.01
CA ASN A 45 -38.30 10.52 22.41
C ASN A 45 -37.94 11.87 23.05
N ILE A 46 -38.93 12.75 23.27
CA ILE A 46 -38.73 14.03 23.99
C ILE A 46 -38.21 13.78 25.42
N SER A 47 -38.71 12.74 26.10
CA SER A 47 -38.26 12.39 27.45
C SER A 47 -36.81 11.89 27.45
N SER A 48 -36.45 11.04 26.47
CA SER A 48 -35.06 10.60 26.24
C SER A 48 -34.14 11.78 25.92
N LEU A 49 -34.56 12.70 25.05
CA LEU A 49 -33.81 13.90 24.70
C LEU A 49 -33.55 14.79 25.92
N LYS A 50 -34.56 15.00 26.79
CA LYS A 50 -34.40 15.72 28.06
C LYS A 50 -33.38 15.03 28.96
N SER A 51 -33.43 13.71 29.07
CA SER A 51 -32.45 12.95 29.87
C SER A 51 -31.02 13.09 29.31
N ALA A 52 -30.85 12.94 27.99
CA ALA A 52 -29.56 13.11 27.33
C ALA A 52 -29.01 14.54 27.53
N TYR A 53 -29.87 15.55 27.47
CA TYR A 53 -29.49 16.93 27.74
C TYR A 53 -29.05 17.16 29.21
N ILE A 54 -29.74 16.55 30.17
CA ILE A 54 -29.32 16.59 31.59
C ILE A 54 -27.96 15.91 31.77
N GLN A 55 -27.71 14.78 31.09
CA GLN A 55 -26.41 14.11 31.13
C GLN A 55 -25.30 14.99 30.54
N LEU A 56 -25.59 15.71 29.45
CA LEU A 56 -24.66 16.67 28.86
C LEU A 56 -24.33 17.80 29.86
N GLN A 57 -25.34 18.38 30.50
CA GLN A 57 -25.15 19.40 31.53
C GLN A 57 -24.35 18.89 32.73
N ALA A 58 -24.63 17.66 33.20
CA ALA A 58 -23.89 17.04 34.30
C ALA A 58 -22.43 16.77 33.94
N ALA A 59 -22.13 16.41 32.69
CA ALA A 59 -20.76 16.18 32.21
C ALA A 59 -19.91 17.47 32.12
N HIS A 60 -20.53 18.64 32.15
CA HIS A 60 -19.81 19.91 32.23
C HIS A 60 -19.32 20.23 33.65
N THR A 61 -19.81 19.56 34.70
CA THR A 61 -19.42 19.85 36.10
C THR A 61 -19.33 18.58 36.95
N PRO A 62 -18.10 18.09 37.25
CA PRO A 62 -16.80 18.56 36.76
C PRO A 62 -16.61 18.27 35.26
N TYR A 63 -15.81 19.10 34.57
CA TYR A 63 -15.57 18.99 33.13
C TYR A 63 -14.95 17.63 32.76
N ASP A 64 -15.68 16.84 31.98
CA ASP A 64 -15.25 15.52 31.51
C ASP A 64 -15.49 15.42 29.99
N PRO A 65 -14.44 15.52 29.16
CA PRO A 65 -14.58 15.61 27.70
C PRO A 65 -15.16 14.33 27.09
N ASP A 66 -14.85 13.16 27.66
CA ASP A 66 -15.35 11.88 27.15
C ASP A 66 -16.83 11.72 27.45
N LYS A 67 -17.28 12.13 28.66
CA LYS A 67 -18.72 12.14 29.00
C LYS A 67 -19.49 13.20 28.21
N ILE A 68 -18.90 14.37 27.96
CA ILE A 68 -19.50 15.40 27.10
C ILE A 68 -19.71 14.84 25.70
N GLN A 69 -18.69 14.19 25.12
CA GLN A 69 -18.81 13.61 23.78
C GLN A 69 -19.84 12.47 23.72
N ALA A 70 -19.91 11.63 24.75
CA ALA A 70 -20.90 10.55 24.83
C ALA A 70 -22.34 11.11 24.93
N ALA A 71 -22.57 12.10 25.81
CA ALA A 71 -23.87 12.73 25.97
C ALA A 71 -24.31 13.53 24.73
N ASP A 72 -23.37 14.21 24.06
CA ASP A 72 -23.62 14.92 22.80
C ASP A 72 -24.10 13.97 21.69
N ARG A 73 -23.43 12.81 21.54
CA ARG A 73 -23.88 11.76 20.61
C ARG A 73 -25.29 11.28 20.91
N LEU A 74 -25.66 11.15 22.19
CA LEU A 74 -27.02 10.76 22.59
C LEU A 74 -28.05 11.83 22.20
N VAL A 75 -27.77 13.11 22.49
CA VAL A 75 -28.63 14.24 22.09
C VAL A 75 -28.84 14.26 20.57
N ILE A 76 -27.78 14.10 19.79
CA ILE A 76 -27.84 14.05 18.32
C ILE A 76 -28.68 12.84 17.86
N SER A 77 -28.50 11.68 18.48
CA SER A 77 -29.26 10.47 18.12
C SER A 77 -30.76 10.64 18.37
N GLU A 78 -31.16 11.26 19.48
CA GLU A 78 -32.58 11.49 19.76
C GLU A 78 -33.20 12.55 18.85
N LEU A 79 -32.46 13.63 18.51
CA LEU A 79 -32.91 14.60 17.51
C LEU A 79 -33.10 13.97 16.13
N LYS A 80 -32.23 13.01 15.76
CA LYS A 80 -32.35 12.26 14.52
C LYS A 80 -33.59 11.37 14.52
N ASN A 81 -33.84 10.63 15.60
CA ASN A 81 -35.05 9.82 15.79
C ASN A 81 -36.32 10.67 15.69
N LEU A 82 -36.33 11.87 16.29
CA LEU A 82 -37.45 12.81 16.20
C LEU A 82 -37.69 13.29 14.76
N SER A 83 -36.61 13.52 14.00
CA SER A 83 -36.67 13.87 12.58
C SER A 83 -37.24 12.72 11.72
N GLU A 84 -36.85 11.48 12.00
CA GLU A 84 -37.39 10.29 11.33
C GLU A 84 -38.89 10.10 11.63
N LEU A 85 -39.31 10.30 12.88
CA LEU A 85 -40.73 10.28 13.27
C LEU A 85 -41.53 11.38 12.54
N LYS A 86 -40.95 12.57 12.38
CA LYS A 86 -41.52 13.67 11.62
C LYS A 86 -41.67 13.32 10.13
N HIS A 87 -40.67 12.67 9.53
CA HIS A 87 -40.71 12.23 8.14
C HIS A 87 -41.79 11.14 7.93
N PHE A 88 -41.81 10.15 8.82
CA PHE A 88 -42.79 9.07 8.81
C PHE A 88 -44.24 9.57 8.88
N TYR A 89 -44.49 10.60 9.71
CA TYR A 89 -45.80 11.24 9.77
C TYR A 89 -46.19 11.91 8.45
N ARG A 90 -45.25 12.61 7.79
CA ARG A 90 -45.47 13.27 6.48
C ARG A 90 -45.74 12.24 5.38
N GLU A 91 -45.01 11.12 5.36
CA GLU A 91 -45.18 10.06 4.35
C GLU A 91 -46.50 9.30 4.48
N LYS A 92 -46.95 9.00 5.71
CA LYS A 92 -48.21 8.27 5.95
C LYS A 92 -49.46 9.14 5.86
N ASN A 93 -49.31 10.45 5.87
CA ASN A 93 -50.41 11.40 5.64
C ASN A 93 -50.12 12.31 4.44
N PRO A 94 -49.95 11.76 3.23
CA PRO A 94 -49.79 12.56 2.02
C PRO A 94 -51.11 13.29 1.74
N LYS A 95 -51.08 14.62 1.61
CA LYS A 95 -52.31 15.41 1.74
C LYS A 95 -53.15 15.48 0.45
N PRO A 96 -54.49 15.38 0.55
CA PRO A 96 -55.41 15.74 -0.53
C PRO A 96 -55.29 17.24 -0.87
N VAL A 97 -55.42 17.55 -2.15
CA VAL A 97 -55.56 18.93 -2.65
C VAL A 97 -56.92 19.46 -2.19
N CYS A 98 -56.96 20.40 -1.24
CA CYS A 98 -58.15 21.22 -1.00
C CYS A 98 -57.81 22.64 -0.50
N VAL A 99 -58.74 23.53 -0.83
CA VAL A 99 -58.64 24.98 -1.02
C VAL A 99 -58.89 25.73 0.30
N SER A 100 -57.87 26.47 0.80
CA SER A 100 -57.95 27.48 1.91
C SER A 100 -58.16 26.95 3.37
N PRO A 101 -57.57 27.58 4.43
CA PRO A 101 -56.71 28.77 4.44
C PRO A 101 -55.23 28.39 4.33
N GLN A 102 -54.61 28.76 3.20
CA GLN A 102 -53.25 28.38 2.83
C GLN A 102 -52.17 29.11 3.67
N ASP A 103 -52.49 30.26 4.27
CA ASP A 103 -51.49 31.20 4.78
C ASP A 103 -50.79 30.75 6.08
N SER A 104 -51.54 30.25 7.07
CA SER A 104 -50.96 29.83 8.37
C SER A 104 -50.00 28.64 8.23
N ARG A 105 -50.34 27.71 7.34
CA ARG A 105 -49.58 26.47 7.16
C ARG A 105 -48.36 26.66 6.26
N LEU A 106 -48.49 27.42 5.17
CA LEU A 106 -47.34 27.77 4.34
C LEU A 106 -46.34 28.61 5.14
N ALA A 107 -46.82 29.52 6.01
CA ALA A 107 -45.96 30.32 6.88
C ALA A 107 -45.13 29.45 7.85
N ALA A 108 -45.72 28.40 8.43
CA ALA A 108 -44.98 27.48 9.30
C ALA A 108 -43.88 26.70 8.54
N GLU A 109 -44.15 26.32 7.29
CA GLU A 109 -43.18 25.62 6.44
C GLU A 109 -42.06 26.54 5.94
N ILE A 110 -42.39 27.78 5.59
CA ILE A 110 -41.41 28.83 5.27
C ILE A 110 -40.52 29.11 6.49
N GLN A 111 -41.10 29.21 7.69
CA GLN A 111 -40.36 29.42 8.94
C GLN A 111 -39.40 28.26 9.25
N GLU A 112 -39.81 27.02 8.97
CA GLU A 112 -38.96 25.84 9.10
C GLU A 112 -37.78 25.89 8.13
N GLN A 113 -38.02 26.16 6.84
CA GLN A 113 -36.96 26.28 5.84
C GLN A 113 -36.00 27.44 6.15
N GLN A 114 -36.50 28.58 6.63
CA GLN A 114 -35.67 29.69 7.09
C GLN A 114 -34.78 29.32 8.27
N SER A 115 -35.29 28.52 9.21
CA SER A 115 -34.51 28.02 10.34
C SER A 115 -33.41 27.07 9.88
N LEU A 116 -33.72 26.19 8.92
CA LEU A 116 -32.74 25.29 8.32
C LEU A 116 -31.64 26.05 7.55
N LEU A 117 -32.01 27.09 6.80
CA LEU A 117 -31.04 27.95 6.11
C LEU A 117 -30.08 28.62 7.10
N LYS A 118 -30.58 29.11 8.24
CA LYS A 118 -29.73 29.66 9.31
C LYS A 118 -28.76 28.60 9.86
N THR A 119 -29.20 27.35 10.02
CA THR A 119 -28.32 26.25 10.46
C THR A 119 -27.20 26.00 9.45
N TYR A 120 -27.53 25.94 8.15
CA TYR A 120 -26.52 25.79 7.11
C TYR A 120 -25.56 26.98 7.06
N GLU A 121 -26.05 28.20 7.24
CA GLU A 121 -25.20 29.39 7.28
C GLU A 121 -24.16 29.32 8.43
N VAL A 122 -24.58 28.90 9.63
CA VAL A 122 -23.68 28.71 10.77
C VAL A 122 -22.66 27.60 10.47
N MET A 123 -23.08 26.51 9.85
CA MET A 123 -22.19 25.39 9.48
C MET A 123 -21.15 25.82 8.44
N VAL A 124 -21.56 26.60 7.43
CA VAL A 124 -20.64 27.16 6.43
C VAL A 124 -19.61 28.08 7.09
N LYS A 125 -20.04 28.98 8.00
CA LYS A 125 -19.12 29.84 8.76
C LYS A 125 -18.13 29.02 9.60
N LYS A 126 -18.58 27.93 10.23
CA LYS A 126 -17.70 27.01 10.98
C LYS A 126 -16.65 26.37 10.07
N PHE A 127 -17.07 25.79 8.94
CA PHE A 127 -16.12 25.17 8.00
C PHE A 127 -15.14 26.18 7.39
N GLN A 128 -15.59 27.40 7.10
CA GLN A 128 -14.70 28.47 6.66
C GLN A 128 -13.62 28.79 7.70
N SER A 129 -13.98 28.87 8.99
CA SER A 129 -13.01 29.07 10.08
C SER A 129 -12.05 27.90 10.21
N GLU A 130 -12.51 26.66 10.01
CA GLU A 130 -11.66 25.46 10.09
C GLU A 130 -10.64 25.40 8.95
N ILE A 131 -11.06 25.76 7.73
CA ILE A 131 -10.16 25.91 6.58
C ILE A 131 -9.10 26.98 6.86
N GLN A 132 -9.50 28.17 7.34
CA GLN A 132 -8.56 29.25 7.65
C GLN A 132 -7.55 28.86 8.74
N ASN A 133 -7.97 28.12 9.77
CA ASN A 133 -7.07 27.59 10.79
C ASN A 133 -6.06 26.60 10.18
N LYS A 134 -6.52 25.70 9.30
CA LYS A 134 -5.64 24.73 8.63
C LYS A 134 -4.67 25.39 7.67
N ASP A 135 -5.10 26.42 6.93
CA ASP A 135 -4.22 27.20 6.07
C ASP A 135 -3.13 27.91 6.89
N SER A 136 -3.49 28.43 8.07
CA SER A 136 -2.53 29.05 9.00
C SER A 136 -1.50 28.05 9.54
N GLU A 137 -1.94 26.82 9.86
CA GLU A 137 -1.07 25.72 10.28
C GLU A 137 -0.08 25.30 9.18
N VAL A 138 -0.56 25.22 7.93
CA VAL A 138 0.28 24.94 6.76
C VAL A 138 1.34 26.02 6.58
N LEU A 139 0.97 27.30 6.65
CA LEU A 139 1.92 28.41 6.55
C LEU A 139 2.98 28.36 7.65
N GLN A 140 2.59 28.05 8.89
CA GLN A 140 3.52 27.93 10.02
C GLN A 140 4.51 26.77 9.82
N LEU A 141 4.03 25.61 9.35
CA LEU A 141 4.89 24.46 9.06
C LEU A 141 5.86 24.75 7.92
N GLN A 142 5.39 25.42 6.86
CA GLN A 142 6.23 25.84 5.75
C GLN A 142 7.37 26.76 6.22
N GLN A 143 7.06 27.72 7.09
CA GLN A 143 8.07 28.59 7.70
C GLN A 143 9.10 27.81 8.52
N GLN A 144 8.67 26.82 9.31
CA GLN A 144 9.60 25.97 10.08
C GLN A 144 10.54 25.17 9.17
N ILE A 145 10.05 24.67 8.03
CA ILE A 145 10.86 23.95 7.03
C ILE A 145 11.92 24.89 6.44
N ASP A 146 11.54 26.12 6.08
CA ASP A 146 12.46 27.10 5.50
C ASP A 146 13.55 27.50 6.50
N GLU A 147 13.17 27.75 7.76
CA GLU A 147 14.13 28.05 8.82
C GLU A 147 15.08 26.89 9.10
N ALA A 148 14.58 25.65 9.16
CA ALA A 148 15.40 24.45 9.35
C ALA A 148 16.39 24.26 8.18
N THR A 149 15.94 24.50 6.96
CA THR A 149 16.76 24.43 5.74
C THR A 149 17.86 25.49 5.77
N GLN A 150 17.56 26.72 6.20
CA GLN A 150 18.54 27.78 6.36
C GLN A 150 19.57 27.47 7.46
N ARG A 151 19.13 26.91 8.60
CA ARG A 151 20.03 26.45 9.68
C ARG A 151 20.97 25.36 9.16
N ARG A 152 20.46 24.37 8.42
CA ARG A 152 21.26 23.31 7.80
C ARG A 152 22.34 23.89 6.89
N ALA A 153 21.97 24.80 5.99
CA ALA A 153 22.92 25.43 5.06
C ALA A 153 24.00 26.25 5.79
N LYS A 154 23.66 26.93 6.89
CA LYS A 154 24.63 27.66 7.73
C LYS A 154 25.59 26.70 8.45
N LEU A 155 25.07 25.62 9.03
CA LEU A 155 25.89 24.57 9.66
C LEU A 155 26.84 23.92 8.65
N GLU A 156 26.38 23.61 7.45
CA GLU A 156 27.20 23.03 6.39
C GLU A 156 28.35 23.98 5.98
N LYS A 157 28.07 25.28 5.82
CA LYS A 157 29.11 26.29 5.55
C LYS A 157 30.12 26.40 6.71
N ASN A 158 29.66 26.37 7.95
CA ASN A 158 30.53 26.41 9.13
C ASN A 158 31.40 25.15 9.26
N LEU A 159 30.88 23.97 8.92
CA LEU A 159 31.65 22.72 8.90
C LEU A 159 32.74 22.75 7.83
N LYS A 160 32.45 23.30 6.65
CA LYS A 160 33.43 23.52 5.57
C LYS A 160 34.53 24.52 5.97
N LEU A 161 34.17 25.61 6.66
CA LEU A 161 35.12 26.62 7.13
C LEU A 161 35.99 26.14 8.31
N ARG A 162 35.48 25.23 9.14
CA ARG A 162 36.19 24.72 10.33
C ARG A 162 37.12 23.54 10.03
N GLY A 163 37.25 23.12 8.77
CA GLY A 163 38.14 22.02 8.37
C GLY A 163 37.77 20.64 8.95
N LEU A 164 36.57 20.50 9.52
CA LEU A 164 36.07 19.27 10.15
C LEU A 164 35.24 18.40 9.19
N SER A 165 35.20 18.76 7.90
CA SER A 165 34.88 17.79 6.86
C SER A 165 36.09 16.89 6.72
N THR A 166 36.02 15.67 7.25
CA THR A 166 37.07 14.65 7.20
C THR A 166 37.53 14.42 5.76
N LYS A 167 38.54 15.19 5.35
CA LYS A 167 39.53 14.80 4.36
C LYS A 167 40.62 14.06 5.14
N GLU A 168 40.63 12.76 5.05
CA GLU A 168 41.85 11.96 5.19
C GLU A 168 42.02 11.27 3.83
N SER A 169 43.12 11.33 3.09
CA SER A 169 44.38 12.06 3.15
C SER A 169 44.96 11.97 1.73
N GLU A 170 45.74 12.98 1.34
CA GLU A 170 46.11 13.32 -0.03
C GLU A 170 47.06 12.35 -0.76
N GLY A 171 46.93 12.31 -2.10
CA GLY A 171 47.88 11.66 -3.00
C GLY A 171 47.46 11.77 -4.47
N SER A 172 47.72 12.94 -5.07
CA SER A 172 47.75 13.26 -6.51
C SER A 172 46.47 13.07 -7.36
N SER A 173 45.95 14.21 -7.84
CA SER A 173 45.37 14.42 -9.17
C SER A 173 44.53 13.30 -9.78
N ASP A 174 43.21 13.40 -9.65
CA ASP A 174 42.37 13.63 -10.83
C ASP A 174 40.97 14.09 -10.40
N GLU A 175 40.47 15.09 -11.12
CA GLU A 175 39.09 15.53 -11.07
C GLU A 175 38.19 14.38 -11.51
N ASN A 176 37.38 13.83 -10.61
CA ASN A 176 36.16 13.12 -11.00
C ASN A 176 35.07 13.39 -9.97
N GLY A 177 34.00 14.02 -10.45
CA GLY A 177 32.88 14.48 -9.65
C GLY A 177 32.15 13.33 -8.96
N PHE A 178 32.36 13.20 -7.65
CA PHE A 178 31.44 12.43 -6.81
C PHE A 178 30.31 13.35 -6.38
N LEU A 179 29.21 13.29 -7.13
CA LEU A 179 27.91 13.74 -6.62
C LEU A 179 27.61 12.95 -5.34
N PRO A 180 27.06 13.58 -4.29
CA PRO A 180 26.58 12.84 -3.11
C PRO A 180 25.56 11.80 -3.58
N VAL A 181 25.87 10.51 -3.40
CA VAL A 181 24.91 9.45 -3.70
C VAL A 181 24.02 9.31 -2.49
N ASP A 182 22.80 9.83 -2.61
CA ASP A 182 21.78 9.72 -1.58
C ASP A 182 21.14 8.33 -1.57
N LEU A 183 20.74 7.88 -0.38
CA LEU A 183 19.98 6.65 -0.23
C LEU A 183 18.56 6.86 -0.78
N SER A 184 18.28 6.31 -1.97
CA SER A 184 16.99 6.43 -2.64
C SER A 184 16.44 5.08 -3.10
N PRO A 185 15.11 4.95 -3.27
CA PRO A 185 14.52 3.77 -3.88
C PRO A 185 15.08 3.45 -5.28
N ASP A 186 15.39 4.47 -6.08
CA ASP A 186 15.96 4.30 -7.42
C ASP A 186 17.37 3.71 -7.40
N LEU A 187 18.19 4.09 -6.41
CA LEU A 187 19.49 3.48 -6.18
C LEU A 187 19.35 1.99 -5.86
N PHE A 188 18.34 1.64 -5.05
CA PHE A 188 18.05 0.25 -4.73
C PHE A 188 17.55 -0.54 -5.95
N THR A 189 16.62 0.02 -6.74
CA THR A 189 16.15 -0.59 -7.99
C THR A 189 17.30 -0.84 -8.97
N SER A 190 18.20 0.15 -9.14
CA SER A 190 19.40 0.00 -9.97
C SER A 190 20.33 -1.10 -9.47
N ALA A 191 20.45 -1.27 -8.14
CA ALA A 191 21.23 -2.36 -7.55
C ALA A 191 20.58 -3.73 -7.75
N VAL A 192 19.23 -3.81 -7.72
CA VAL A 192 18.48 -5.04 -8.05
C VAL A 192 18.72 -5.42 -9.51
N GLU A 193 18.61 -4.47 -10.44
CA GLU A 193 18.88 -4.69 -11.87
C GLU A 193 20.33 -5.11 -12.14
N ALA A 194 21.30 -4.45 -11.50
CA ALA A 194 22.71 -4.81 -11.59
C ALA A 194 22.97 -6.23 -11.06
N THR A 195 22.25 -6.64 -10.00
CA THR A 195 22.34 -7.99 -9.45
C THR A 195 21.71 -9.02 -10.39
N PHE A 196 20.54 -8.73 -10.95
CA PHE A 196 19.90 -9.59 -11.96
C PHE A 196 20.80 -9.79 -13.18
N LYS A 197 21.42 -8.72 -13.68
CA LYS A 197 22.42 -8.78 -14.76
C LYS A 197 23.64 -9.62 -14.37
N ALA A 198 24.15 -9.47 -13.15
CA ALA A 198 25.31 -10.23 -12.68
C ALA A 198 25.01 -11.74 -12.54
N ILE A 199 23.79 -12.11 -12.13
CA ILE A 199 23.32 -13.51 -12.14
C ILE A 199 23.29 -14.05 -13.57
N HIS A 200 22.69 -13.30 -14.49
CA HIS A 200 22.66 -13.66 -15.90
C HIS A 200 24.07 -13.82 -16.49
N ASP A 201 24.97 -12.88 -16.22
CA ASP A 201 26.33 -12.90 -16.74
C ASP A 201 27.18 -14.04 -16.16
N PHE A 202 27.00 -14.40 -14.89
CA PHE A 202 27.65 -15.56 -14.29
C PHE A 202 27.05 -16.90 -14.74
N SER A 203 25.77 -16.93 -15.11
CA SER A 203 25.15 -18.16 -15.65
C SER A 203 25.83 -18.62 -16.95
N LYS A 204 26.35 -17.70 -17.76
CA LYS A 204 27.04 -18.00 -19.03
C LYS A 204 28.29 -18.86 -18.86
N PRO A 205 29.32 -18.47 -18.08
CA PRO A 205 30.48 -19.32 -17.84
C PRO A 205 30.10 -20.62 -17.12
N LEU A 206 29.12 -20.61 -16.21
CA LEU A 206 28.64 -21.84 -15.57
C LEU A 206 28.11 -22.85 -16.60
N ILE A 207 27.19 -22.41 -17.47
CA ILE A 207 26.63 -23.25 -18.53
C ILE A 207 27.71 -23.68 -19.52
N ASN A 208 28.65 -22.80 -19.87
CA ASN A 208 29.76 -23.14 -20.77
C ASN A 208 30.68 -24.21 -20.19
N MET A 209 30.99 -24.15 -18.89
CA MET A 209 31.76 -25.20 -18.21
C MET A 209 31.00 -26.53 -18.20
N MET A 210 29.68 -26.51 -17.98
CA MET A 210 28.84 -27.72 -18.07
C MET A 210 28.86 -28.32 -19.48
N LYS A 211 28.75 -27.50 -20.53
CA LYS A 211 28.87 -27.95 -21.93
C LYS A 211 30.23 -28.56 -22.22
N ALA A 212 31.32 -27.89 -21.80
CA ALA A 212 32.68 -28.37 -21.99
C ALA A 212 32.94 -29.70 -21.27
N ALA A 213 32.30 -29.91 -20.11
CA ALA A 213 32.34 -31.15 -19.35
C ALA A 213 31.39 -32.25 -19.90
N GLY A 214 30.70 -32.01 -21.03
CA GLY A 214 29.81 -32.99 -21.66
C GLY A 214 28.49 -33.22 -20.93
N TRP A 215 28.03 -32.27 -20.10
CA TRP A 215 26.75 -32.42 -19.40
C TRP A 215 25.55 -32.26 -20.34
N ASP A 216 24.53 -33.07 -20.13
CA ASP A 216 23.21 -32.83 -20.72
C ASP A 216 22.53 -31.66 -19.98
N LEU A 217 22.47 -30.52 -20.66
CA LEU A 217 21.86 -29.30 -20.11
C LEU A 217 20.35 -29.41 -19.91
N ASP A 218 19.67 -30.24 -20.71
CA ASP A 218 18.22 -30.43 -20.57
C ASP A 218 17.94 -31.27 -19.32
N ALA A 219 18.70 -32.33 -19.10
CA ALA A 219 18.64 -33.13 -17.88
C ALA A 219 19.04 -32.30 -16.64
N ALA A 220 20.09 -31.48 -16.76
CA ALA A 220 20.53 -30.60 -15.68
C ALA A 220 19.48 -29.56 -15.31
N ALA A 221 18.87 -28.88 -16.30
CA ALA A 221 17.79 -27.92 -16.04
C ALA A 221 16.57 -28.59 -15.36
N ASN A 222 16.17 -29.78 -15.84
CA ASN A 222 15.08 -30.55 -15.24
C ASN A 222 15.41 -31.04 -13.82
N SER A 223 16.69 -31.29 -13.51
CA SER A 223 17.13 -31.65 -12.15
C SER A 223 17.08 -30.47 -11.18
N ILE A 224 17.26 -29.24 -11.67
CA ILE A 224 17.19 -28.03 -10.85
C ILE A 224 15.73 -27.66 -10.58
N GLU A 225 14.95 -27.49 -11.64
CA GLU A 225 13.54 -27.11 -11.57
C GLU A 225 12.68 -28.18 -12.25
N PRO A 226 12.26 -29.23 -11.51
CA PRO A 226 11.49 -30.32 -12.09
C PRO A 226 10.11 -29.84 -12.53
N ASN A 227 9.60 -30.42 -13.61
CA ASN A 227 8.23 -30.21 -14.10
C ASN A 227 7.92 -28.75 -14.54
N VAL A 228 8.92 -28.00 -14.99
CA VAL A 228 8.71 -26.70 -15.67
C VAL A 228 8.56 -26.91 -17.17
N ILE A 229 7.47 -26.40 -17.74
CA ILE A 229 7.20 -26.48 -19.18
C ILE A 229 7.69 -25.18 -19.83
N TYR A 230 8.84 -25.26 -20.48
CA TYR A 230 9.46 -24.12 -21.16
C TYR A 230 8.84 -23.90 -22.54
N ALA A 231 8.61 -22.63 -22.88
CA ALA A 231 8.01 -22.20 -24.14
C ALA A 231 9.00 -22.33 -25.31
N LYS A 232 10.30 -22.12 -25.05
CA LYS A 232 11.40 -22.34 -25.99
C LYS A 232 12.50 -23.14 -25.29
N ARG A 233 13.19 -24.03 -26.01
CA ARG A 233 14.33 -24.80 -25.46
C ARG A 233 15.40 -23.88 -24.87
N ALA A 234 15.66 -22.74 -25.50
CA ALA A 234 16.62 -21.74 -25.03
C ALA A 234 16.26 -21.13 -23.66
N HIS A 235 15.00 -21.21 -23.22
CA HIS A 235 14.56 -20.69 -21.92
C HIS A 235 15.01 -21.55 -20.74
N LYS A 236 15.49 -22.77 -20.97
CA LYS A 236 16.07 -23.61 -19.91
C LYS A 236 17.26 -22.95 -19.20
N LYS A 237 17.89 -21.94 -19.82
CA LYS A 237 18.89 -21.07 -19.16
C LYS A 237 18.38 -20.48 -17.83
N TYR A 238 17.08 -20.18 -17.73
CA TYR A 238 16.48 -19.60 -16.53
C TYR A 238 16.47 -20.56 -15.34
N ALA A 239 16.57 -21.88 -15.56
CA ALA A 239 16.77 -22.84 -14.46
C ALA A 239 18.10 -22.61 -13.74
N PHE A 240 19.18 -22.40 -14.50
CA PHE A 240 20.51 -22.15 -13.94
C PHE A 240 20.57 -20.78 -13.26
N GLU A 241 19.97 -19.75 -13.87
CA GLU A 241 19.84 -18.42 -13.24
C GLU A 241 19.05 -18.52 -11.92
N SER A 242 17.95 -19.27 -11.89
CA SER A 242 17.17 -19.53 -10.68
C SER A 242 17.99 -20.23 -9.58
N HIS A 243 18.74 -21.29 -9.93
CA HIS A 243 19.63 -21.97 -8.97
C HIS A 243 20.66 -21.02 -8.37
N ILE A 244 21.36 -20.25 -9.22
CA ILE A 244 22.33 -19.25 -8.77
C ILE A 244 21.66 -18.26 -7.83
N CYS A 245 20.51 -17.71 -8.23
CA CYS A 245 19.75 -16.76 -7.44
C CYS A 245 19.36 -17.33 -6.07
N GLN A 246 18.72 -18.49 -6.02
CA GLN A 246 18.28 -19.12 -4.77
C GLN A 246 19.47 -19.33 -3.79
N ARG A 247 20.61 -19.81 -4.30
CA ARG A 247 21.81 -20.04 -3.49
C ARG A 247 22.46 -18.73 -3.01
N MET A 248 22.52 -17.73 -3.87
CA MET A 248 23.08 -16.41 -3.52
C MET A 248 22.22 -15.66 -2.49
N PHE A 249 20.90 -15.69 -2.63
CA PHE A 249 19.97 -14.99 -1.73
C PHE A 249 19.62 -15.74 -0.44
N SER A 250 20.13 -16.96 -0.24
CA SER A 250 19.95 -17.70 1.02
C SER A 250 20.44 -16.87 2.22
N GLY A 251 19.54 -16.56 3.16
CA GLY A 251 19.86 -15.78 4.37
C GLY A 251 19.89 -14.26 4.18
N PHE A 252 19.37 -13.73 3.06
CA PHE A 252 19.32 -12.29 2.79
C PHE A 252 18.49 -11.52 3.83
N GLN A 253 17.56 -12.17 4.52
CA GLN A 253 16.75 -11.59 5.59
C GLN A 253 17.49 -11.44 6.93
N GLN A 254 18.74 -11.91 7.03
CA GLN A 254 19.57 -11.79 8.24
C GLN A 254 20.61 -10.68 8.04
N ALA A 255 20.75 -9.77 9.01
CA ALA A 255 21.73 -8.67 8.93
C ALA A 255 23.18 -9.15 8.68
N SER A 256 23.50 -10.34 9.18
CA SER A 256 24.78 -11.02 9.04
C SER A 256 24.97 -11.73 7.68
N PHE A 257 23.90 -11.88 6.90
CA PHE A 257 23.86 -12.59 5.61
C PHE A 257 24.53 -13.97 5.63
N CYS A 258 24.27 -14.77 6.68
CA CYS A 258 24.89 -16.07 6.94
C CYS A 258 26.42 -16.05 7.13
N VAL A 259 27.02 -14.90 7.41
CA VAL A 259 28.41 -14.79 7.88
C VAL A 259 28.39 -14.75 9.41
N LYS A 260 29.22 -15.54 10.08
CA LYS A 260 29.39 -15.42 11.54
C LYS A 260 30.01 -14.05 11.83
N LEU A 261 29.22 -13.17 12.45
CA LEU A 261 29.75 -11.94 13.05
C LEU A 261 30.19 -12.28 14.45
N ASP A 262 31.49 -12.25 14.69
CA ASP A 262 32.01 -12.21 16.06
C ASP A 262 31.78 -10.78 16.58
N ASP A 263 30.86 -10.62 17.54
CA ASP A 263 30.57 -9.43 18.36
C ASP A 263 30.69 -8.02 17.72
N LEU A 264 30.15 -7.83 16.52
CA LEU A 264 30.04 -6.51 15.89
C LEU A 264 28.60 -5.97 15.99
N THR A 265 28.42 -4.88 16.73
CA THR A 265 27.20 -4.07 16.77
C THR A 265 27.06 -3.29 15.46
N VAL A 266 26.44 -3.88 14.44
CA VAL A 266 26.27 -3.25 13.13
C VAL A 266 25.09 -2.25 13.18
N THR A 267 25.38 -0.95 13.11
CA THR A 267 24.38 0.13 12.98
C THR A 267 23.97 0.34 11.51
N LYS A 268 22.82 0.96 11.23
CA LYS A 268 22.35 1.23 9.85
C LYS A 268 23.32 2.09 9.05
N ASP A 269 23.87 3.13 9.66
CA ASP A 269 24.88 4.00 9.05
C ASP A 269 26.10 3.19 8.57
N SER A 270 26.48 2.15 9.33
CA SER A 270 27.59 1.29 8.94
C SER A 270 27.31 0.48 7.67
N PHE A 271 26.06 0.10 7.38
CA PHE A 271 25.71 -0.61 6.15
C PHE A 271 25.82 0.30 4.92
N PHE A 272 25.35 1.54 5.01
CA PHE A 272 25.43 2.47 3.87
C PHE A 272 26.88 2.87 3.61
N HIS A 273 27.65 3.15 4.65
CA HIS A 273 29.09 3.40 4.52
C HIS A 273 29.84 2.21 3.89
N GLN A 274 29.52 0.97 4.29
CA GLN A 274 30.06 -0.23 3.64
C GLN A 274 29.66 -0.34 2.16
N PHE A 275 28.43 0.04 1.80
CA PHE A 275 28.03 0.07 0.39
C PHE A 275 28.85 1.10 -0.40
N LEU A 276 28.95 2.34 0.11
CA LEU A 276 29.68 3.43 -0.55
C LEU A 276 31.16 3.08 -0.76
N SER A 277 31.82 2.48 0.25
CA SER A 277 33.24 2.14 0.18
C SER A 277 33.52 0.99 -0.79
N LEU A 278 32.66 -0.02 -0.85
CA LEU A 278 32.87 -1.22 -1.66
C LEU A 278 32.36 -1.06 -3.10
N ARG A 279 31.47 -0.11 -3.37
CA ARG A 279 30.85 0.08 -4.69
C ARG A 279 31.87 0.25 -5.82
N GLU A 280 32.91 1.05 -5.62
CA GLU A 280 33.89 1.40 -6.66
C GLU A 280 35.09 0.44 -6.74
N MET A 281 35.35 -0.36 -5.70
CA MET A 281 36.54 -1.24 -5.65
C MET A 281 36.37 -2.50 -6.51
N ASP A 282 37.43 -3.01 -7.15
CA ASP A 282 37.35 -4.34 -7.76
C ASP A 282 37.26 -5.44 -6.68
N PRO A 283 36.40 -6.47 -6.85
CA PRO A 283 36.26 -7.51 -5.82
C PRO A 283 37.53 -8.35 -5.58
N LEU A 284 38.45 -8.47 -6.55
CA LEU A 284 39.75 -9.09 -6.30
C LEU A 284 40.63 -8.21 -5.44
N ASP A 285 40.60 -6.89 -5.65
CA ASP A 285 41.38 -5.94 -4.86
C ASP A 285 40.90 -5.91 -3.40
N MET A 286 39.58 -5.97 -3.18
CA MET A 286 39.00 -6.11 -1.83
C MET A 286 39.57 -7.34 -1.10
N LEU A 287 39.63 -8.48 -1.79
CA LEU A 287 40.12 -9.73 -1.24
C LEU A 287 41.64 -9.78 -1.14
N GLY A 288 42.35 -9.03 -2.01
CA GLY A 288 43.79 -8.87 -1.95
C GLY A 288 44.25 -8.13 -0.70
N GLN A 289 43.47 -7.15 -0.24
CA GLN A 289 43.75 -6.40 1.00
C GLN A 289 43.49 -7.26 2.25
N ASN A 290 42.34 -7.93 2.30
CA ASN A 290 42.00 -8.82 3.41
C ASN A 290 41.12 -10.01 2.96
N PRO A 291 41.74 -11.17 2.70
CA PRO A 291 41.04 -12.40 2.30
C PRO A 291 40.02 -12.89 3.34
N ASP A 292 40.25 -12.61 4.62
CA ASP A 292 39.42 -13.07 5.73
C ASP A 292 38.42 -12.01 6.23
N SER A 293 38.23 -10.95 5.44
CA SER A 293 37.18 -9.94 5.65
C SER A 293 35.77 -10.58 5.65
N ILE A 294 34.78 -9.85 6.16
CA ILE A 294 33.37 -10.29 6.14
C ILE A 294 32.92 -10.59 4.70
N PHE A 295 33.37 -9.78 3.73
CA PHE A 295 33.11 -10.02 2.30
C PHE A 295 33.82 -11.28 1.79
N GLY A 296 35.07 -11.54 2.19
CA GLY A 296 35.77 -12.78 1.84
C GLY A 296 35.09 -14.04 2.39
N LYS A 297 34.69 -14.00 3.67
CA LYS A 297 33.89 -15.06 4.31
C LYS A 297 32.55 -15.28 3.59
N PHE A 298 31.87 -14.20 3.19
CA PHE A 298 30.67 -14.25 2.38
C PHE A 298 30.93 -14.95 1.03
N CYS A 299 31.92 -14.50 0.26
CA CYS A 299 32.27 -15.08 -1.04
C CYS A 299 32.57 -16.57 -0.95
N ARG A 300 33.33 -16.99 0.07
CA ARG A 300 33.65 -18.40 0.34
C ARG A 300 32.40 -19.21 0.61
N SER A 301 31.58 -18.76 1.55
CA SER A 301 30.31 -19.42 1.92
C SER A 301 29.39 -19.57 0.70
N LYS A 302 29.22 -18.51 -0.08
CA LYS A 302 28.36 -18.50 -1.27
C LYS A 302 28.90 -19.38 -2.40
N TYR A 303 30.20 -19.38 -2.65
CA TYR A 303 30.79 -20.22 -3.69
C TYR A 303 30.49 -21.70 -3.43
N LEU A 304 30.65 -22.14 -2.18
CA LEU A 304 30.48 -23.54 -1.79
C LEU A 304 29.04 -24.05 -1.97
N VAL A 305 28.05 -23.17 -1.84
CA VAL A 305 26.63 -23.53 -2.05
C VAL A 305 26.16 -23.35 -3.50
N VAL A 306 26.75 -22.42 -4.25
CA VAL A 306 26.44 -22.22 -5.68
C VAL A 306 27.07 -23.32 -6.54
N VAL A 307 28.36 -23.59 -6.32
CA VAL A 307 29.16 -24.55 -7.09
C VAL A 307 29.35 -25.82 -6.27
N HIS A 308 28.50 -26.82 -6.54
CA HIS A 308 28.56 -28.15 -5.93
C HIS A 308 29.89 -28.88 -6.24
N PRO A 309 30.44 -29.70 -5.32
CA PRO A 309 31.69 -30.45 -5.56
C PRO A 309 31.69 -31.26 -6.86
N LYS A 310 30.56 -31.90 -7.21
CA LYS A 310 30.42 -32.64 -8.49
C LYS A 310 30.54 -31.75 -9.73
N MET A 311 30.05 -30.51 -9.67
CA MET A 311 30.24 -29.55 -10.77
C MET A 311 31.71 -29.20 -10.89
N GLU A 312 32.36 -28.90 -9.78
CA GLU A 312 33.77 -28.53 -9.76
C GLU A 312 34.69 -29.64 -10.28
N ALA A 313 34.50 -30.87 -9.79
CA ALA A 313 35.23 -32.04 -10.28
C ALA A 313 35.02 -32.26 -11.79
N SER A 314 33.83 -31.96 -12.32
CA SER A 314 33.55 -32.05 -13.76
C SER A 314 34.19 -30.90 -14.55
N PHE A 315 34.26 -29.70 -13.97
CA PHE A 315 34.76 -28.49 -14.63
C PHE A 315 36.29 -28.45 -14.71
N PHE A 316 36.96 -28.89 -13.64
CA PHE A 316 38.40 -28.74 -13.47
C PHE A 316 39.14 -30.08 -13.36
N GLY A 317 38.44 -31.21 -13.21
CA GLY A 317 39.03 -32.53 -13.02
C GLY A 317 39.55 -32.79 -11.59
N ASN A 318 39.46 -31.81 -10.69
CA ASN A 318 39.89 -31.90 -9.29
C ASN A 318 39.04 -30.97 -8.40
N LEU A 319 39.37 -30.91 -7.10
CA LEU A 319 38.72 -30.04 -6.10
C LEU A 319 39.70 -29.02 -5.52
N ASP A 320 40.79 -28.71 -6.22
CA ASP A 320 41.87 -27.87 -5.69
C ASP A 320 41.38 -26.45 -5.42
N GLN A 321 40.52 -25.92 -6.28
CA GLN A 321 39.92 -24.60 -6.10
C GLN A 321 39.06 -24.55 -4.83
N ARG A 322 38.26 -25.59 -4.58
CA ARG A 322 37.45 -25.74 -3.37
C ARG A 322 38.31 -25.83 -2.13
N ASN A 323 39.34 -26.66 -2.16
CA ASN A 323 40.22 -26.87 -1.03
C ASN A 323 40.98 -25.59 -0.68
N TYR A 324 41.43 -24.84 -1.70
CA TYR A 324 42.03 -23.52 -1.53
C TYR A 324 41.06 -22.52 -0.88
N LEU A 325 39.79 -22.49 -1.32
CA LEU A 325 38.74 -21.67 -0.72
C LEU A 325 38.44 -22.06 0.73
N MET A 326 38.34 -23.36 1.02
CA MET A 326 38.12 -23.87 2.37
C MET A 326 39.28 -23.48 3.31
N GLY A 327 40.51 -23.43 2.79
CA GLY A 327 41.70 -22.94 3.48
C GLY A 327 41.79 -21.42 3.64
N GLY A 328 40.79 -20.66 3.17
CA GLY A 328 40.74 -19.20 3.29
C GLY A 328 41.32 -18.42 2.12
N GLY A 329 41.82 -19.12 1.09
CA GLY A 329 42.31 -18.49 -0.13
C GLY A 329 41.19 -18.07 -1.08
N HIS A 330 41.51 -17.15 -1.99
CA HIS A 330 40.60 -16.72 -3.07
C HIS A 330 41.29 -16.93 -4.43
N PRO A 331 40.84 -17.91 -5.25
CA PRO A 331 41.47 -18.25 -6.51
C PRO A 331 41.46 -17.09 -7.51
N ARG A 332 42.48 -16.97 -8.37
CA ARG A 332 42.52 -15.97 -9.44
C ARG A 332 42.06 -16.50 -10.81
N THR A 333 41.28 -17.58 -10.82
CA THR A 333 40.80 -18.20 -12.08
C THR A 333 39.71 -17.35 -12.74
N PRO A 334 39.60 -17.33 -14.08
CA PRO A 334 38.55 -16.54 -14.76
C PRO A 334 37.13 -16.88 -14.30
N PHE A 335 36.87 -18.17 -14.00
CA PHE A 335 35.60 -18.62 -13.48
C PHE A 335 35.30 -18.04 -12.09
N TYR A 336 36.29 -18.05 -11.18
CA TYR A 336 36.13 -17.47 -9.86
C TYR A 336 36.00 -15.94 -9.90
N GLN A 337 36.73 -15.27 -10.79
CA GLN A 337 36.59 -13.81 -11.00
C GLN A 337 35.18 -13.43 -11.47
N ALA A 338 34.58 -14.21 -12.37
CA ALA A 338 33.19 -14.03 -12.77
C ALA A 338 32.23 -14.23 -11.58
N PHE A 339 32.49 -15.24 -10.75
CA PHE A 339 31.72 -15.47 -9.51
C PHE A 339 31.86 -14.31 -8.51
N LEU A 340 33.04 -13.70 -8.40
CA LEU A 340 33.26 -12.55 -7.51
C LEU A 340 32.47 -11.32 -7.93
N LYS A 341 32.33 -11.06 -9.23
CA LYS A 341 31.48 -9.97 -9.75
C LYS A 341 30.02 -10.17 -9.31
N LEU A 342 29.49 -11.38 -9.47
CA LEU A 342 28.18 -11.77 -8.94
C LEU A 342 28.09 -11.57 -7.43
N SER A 343 29.07 -12.06 -6.68
CA SER A 343 29.10 -11.97 -5.23
C SER A 343 29.10 -10.52 -4.74
N LYS A 344 29.89 -9.65 -5.37
CA LYS A 344 29.93 -8.22 -5.09
C LYS A 344 28.55 -7.58 -5.30
N SER A 345 27.89 -7.82 -6.44
CA SER A 345 26.57 -7.24 -6.71
C SER A 345 25.53 -7.65 -5.65
N VAL A 346 25.45 -8.94 -5.31
CA VAL A 346 24.53 -9.43 -4.28
C VAL A 346 24.87 -8.88 -2.89
N TRP A 347 26.17 -8.77 -2.58
CA TRP A 347 26.64 -8.20 -1.31
C TRP A 347 26.25 -6.73 -1.17
N LEU A 348 26.50 -5.91 -2.20
CA LEU A 348 26.15 -4.50 -2.23
C LEU A 348 24.63 -4.29 -2.12
N LEU A 349 23.84 -5.10 -2.84
CA LEU A 349 22.39 -5.08 -2.73
C LEU A 349 21.92 -5.33 -1.29
N HIS A 350 22.53 -6.30 -0.59
CA HIS A 350 22.23 -6.55 0.81
C HIS A 350 22.64 -5.38 1.70
N ARG A 351 23.83 -4.79 1.50
CA ARG A 351 24.26 -3.62 2.29
C ARG A 351 23.24 -2.49 2.16
N LEU A 352 22.82 -2.17 0.92
CA LEU A 352 21.76 -1.19 0.68
C LEU A 352 20.44 -1.56 1.35
N ALA A 353 19.98 -2.81 1.25
CA ALA A 353 18.71 -3.24 1.84
C ALA A 353 18.61 -2.93 3.35
N TYR A 354 19.74 -3.05 4.06
CA TYR A 354 19.86 -2.77 5.49
C TYR A 354 20.22 -1.32 5.84
N SER A 355 20.43 -0.47 4.83
CA SER A 355 20.61 0.98 5.01
C SER A 355 19.26 1.72 5.16
N PHE A 356 18.17 1.17 4.63
CA PHE A 356 16.83 1.79 4.70
C PHE A 356 16.20 1.71 6.10
N ASP A 357 15.28 2.63 6.38
CA ASP A 357 14.41 2.58 7.56
C ASP A 357 12.92 2.71 7.17
N PRO A 358 12.09 1.66 7.33
CA PRO A 358 12.46 0.30 7.72
C PRO A 358 13.32 -0.41 6.66
N ASN A 359 14.08 -1.44 7.05
CA ASN A 359 14.90 -2.22 6.13
C ASN A 359 14.05 -2.81 5.00
N VAL A 360 14.65 -2.91 3.81
CA VAL A 360 14.00 -3.53 2.66
C VAL A 360 13.72 -5.01 2.95
N LYS A 361 12.48 -5.45 2.68
CA LYS A 361 12.09 -6.86 2.86
C LYS A 361 12.11 -7.58 1.53
N VAL A 362 12.91 -8.63 1.43
CA VAL A 362 12.92 -9.52 0.26
C VAL A 362 11.76 -10.53 0.36
N PHE A 363 11.11 -10.82 -0.76
CA PHE A 363 10.13 -11.91 -0.88
C PHE A 363 10.46 -12.81 -2.07
N GLN A 364 10.13 -14.09 -1.94
CA GLN A 364 10.40 -15.11 -2.96
C GLN A 364 9.09 -15.77 -3.38
N VAL A 365 8.96 -16.03 -4.68
CA VAL A 365 7.76 -16.64 -5.25
C VAL A 365 7.97 -18.14 -5.39
N LYS A 366 7.00 -18.92 -4.96
CA LYS A 366 7.05 -20.38 -5.05
C LYS A 366 6.57 -20.84 -6.43
N ARG A 367 7.10 -21.98 -6.87
CA ARG A 367 6.58 -22.69 -8.03
C ARG A 367 5.10 -23.06 -7.82
N GLY A 368 4.32 -22.92 -8.89
CA GLY A 368 2.88 -23.19 -8.91
C GLY A 368 2.00 -22.06 -8.39
N THR A 369 2.58 -20.98 -7.86
CA THR A 369 1.81 -19.77 -7.47
C THR A 369 1.19 -19.11 -8.71
N GLU A 370 -0.05 -18.64 -8.57
CA GLU A 370 -0.71 -17.86 -9.62
C GLU A 370 0.03 -16.56 -9.89
N PHE A 371 0.17 -16.21 -11.17
CA PHE A 371 0.81 -14.98 -11.57
C PHE A 371 -0.01 -13.76 -11.14
N SER A 372 0.67 -12.78 -10.55
CA SER A 372 0.12 -11.47 -10.20
C SER A 372 1.04 -10.40 -10.76
N ASP A 373 0.53 -9.64 -11.71
CA ASP A 373 1.21 -8.49 -12.32
C ASP A 373 1.52 -7.38 -11.31
N VAL A 374 0.90 -7.36 -10.14
CA VAL A 374 1.23 -6.42 -9.05
C VAL A 374 2.58 -6.76 -8.39
N TYR A 375 2.89 -8.05 -8.21
CA TYR A 375 4.06 -8.51 -7.45
C TYR A 375 5.13 -9.18 -8.30
N MET A 376 4.81 -9.50 -9.55
CA MET A 376 5.63 -10.35 -10.41
C MET A 376 5.71 -9.78 -11.82
N GLU A 377 6.88 -9.93 -12.43
CA GLU A 377 7.12 -9.60 -13.83
C GLU A 377 7.65 -10.83 -14.56
N SER A 378 7.16 -11.08 -15.77
CA SER A 378 7.66 -12.22 -16.55
C SER A 378 8.99 -11.90 -17.22
N VAL A 379 9.98 -12.78 -17.05
CA VAL A 379 11.27 -12.68 -17.78
C VAL A 379 11.15 -12.91 -19.28
N VAL A 380 10.02 -13.44 -19.74
CA VAL A 380 9.70 -13.62 -21.15
C VAL A 380 8.62 -12.61 -21.54
N LYS A 381 8.93 -11.77 -22.52
CA LYS A 381 7.98 -10.82 -23.11
C LYS A 381 7.12 -11.52 -24.18
N ASN A 382 5.96 -10.94 -24.49
CA ASN A 382 5.05 -11.41 -25.55
C ASN A 382 4.54 -12.85 -25.35
N LEU A 383 4.17 -13.19 -24.11
CA LEU A 383 3.54 -14.46 -23.81
C LEU A 383 2.07 -14.44 -24.22
N VAL A 384 1.64 -15.53 -24.85
CA VAL A 384 0.25 -15.80 -25.22
C VAL A 384 -0.28 -16.88 -24.28
N VAL A 385 -1.40 -16.59 -23.64
CA VAL A 385 -2.13 -17.56 -22.80
C VAL A 385 -2.63 -18.68 -23.73
N GLY A 386 -2.49 -19.94 -23.32
CA GLY A 386 -3.12 -21.05 -24.05
C GLY A 386 -4.65 -20.91 -24.05
N ASP A 387 -5.36 -21.71 -24.86
CA ASP A 387 -6.83 -21.71 -25.03
C ASP A 387 -7.64 -22.08 -23.76
N GLY A 388 -7.29 -21.56 -22.58
CA GLY A 388 -8.01 -21.79 -21.33
C GLY A 388 -8.01 -20.56 -20.42
N ASP A 389 -9.11 -20.40 -19.68
CA ASP A 389 -9.33 -19.31 -18.71
C ASP A 389 -8.47 -19.41 -17.43
N GLU A 390 -7.55 -20.36 -17.33
CA GLU A 390 -6.68 -20.49 -16.15
C GLU A 390 -5.58 -19.42 -16.15
N LYS A 391 -5.48 -18.70 -15.02
CA LYS A 391 -4.38 -17.74 -14.80
C LYS A 391 -3.02 -18.44 -14.95
N PRO A 392 -2.05 -17.80 -15.63
CA PRO A 392 -0.70 -18.34 -15.75
C PRO A 392 -0.09 -18.66 -14.38
N LYS A 393 0.61 -19.79 -14.28
CA LYS A 393 1.29 -20.21 -13.06
C LYS A 393 2.80 -20.05 -13.17
N VAL A 394 3.42 -19.66 -12.07
CA VAL A 394 4.86 -19.52 -11.96
C VAL A 394 5.54 -20.88 -12.06
N GLY A 395 6.42 -21.04 -13.05
CA GLY A 395 7.27 -22.21 -13.21
C GLY A 395 8.47 -22.16 -12.27
N LEU A 396 9.20 -21.03 -12.28
CA LEU A 396 10.37 -20.79 -11.43
C LEU A 396 10.56 -19.29 -11.18
N MET A 397 11.23 -18.95 -10.08
CA MET A 397 11.65 -17.58 -9.75
C MET A 397 13.07 -17.34 -10.24
N VAL A 398 13.29 -16.32 -11.06
CA VAL A 398 14.62 -15.95 -11.56
C VAL A 398 15.29 -14.90 -10.67
N MET A 399 14.52 -13.97 -10.11
CA MET A 399 14.97 -12.96 -9.16
C MET A 399 13.90 -12.73 -8.09
N PRO A 400 14.25 -12.62 -6.79
CA PRO A 400 13.29 -12.25 -5.76
C PRO A 400 12.74 -10.83 -5.97
N GLY A 401 11.59 -10.55 -5.37
CA GLY A 401 11.04 -9.21 -5.27
C GLY A 401 11.40 -8.55 -3.94
N PHE A 402 11.15 -7.24 -3.84
CA PHE A 402 11.51 -6.44 -2.66
C PHE A 402 10.41 -5.45 -2.28
N TRP A 403 10.26 -5.22 -0.98
CA TRP A 403 9.40 -4.18 -0.40
C TRP A 403 10.25 -3.04 0.14
N ILE A 404 10.07 -1.84 -0.41
CA ILE A 404 10.85 -0.65 -0.09
C ILE A 404 9.92 0.55 0.13
N GLY A 405 9.87 1.09 1.35
CA GLY A 405 9.13 2.33 1.64
C GLY A 405 7.63 2.33 1.25
N GLY A 406 6.98 1.15 1.21
CA GLY A 406 5.59 1.01 0.75
C GLY A 406 5.44 0.64 -0.74
N SER A 407 6.52 0.71 -1.52
CA SER A 407 6.57 0.29 -2.93
C SER A 407 7.08 -1.14 -3.08
N VAL A 408 6.72 -1.77 -4.20
CA VAL A 408 7.13 -3.13 -4.58
C VAL A 408 8.07 -3.07 -5.78
N ILE A 409 9.20 -3.76 -5.68
CA ILE A 409 9.98 -4.19 -6.84
C ILE A 409 9.56 -5.63 -7.14
N GLN A 410 9.00 -5.83 -8.33
CA GLN A 410 8.42 -7.11 -8.73
C GLN A 410 9.47 -8.22 -8.78
N SER A 411 9.06 -9.42 -8.39
CA SER A 411 9.87 -10.63 -8.57
C SER A 411 9.88 -11.03 -10.04
N GLN A 412 11.07 -11.28 -10.58
CA GLN A 412 11.22 -11.77 -11.95
C GLN A 412 10.94 -13.27 -11.98
N VAL A 413 9.91 -13.69 -12.71
CA VAL A 413 9.42 -15.07 -12.75
C VAL A 413 9.33 -15.60 -14.18
N TYR A 414 9.52 -16.91 -14.33
CA TYR A 414 9.23 -17.61 -15.57
C TYR A 414 7.87 -18.30 -15.47
N LEU A 415 6.99 -18.11 -16.45
CA LEU A 415 5.66 -18.70 -16.47
C LEU A 415 5.66 -20.04 -17.22
N SER A 416 5.18 -21.09 -16.56
CA SER A 416 5.17 -22.45 -17.12
C SER A 416 3.97 -22.65 -18.04
N GLY A 417 4.16 -23.35 -19.15
CA GLY A 417 3.07 -23.73 -20.07
C GLY A 417 2.54 -22.61 -20.96
N MET A 418 3.20 -21.45 -20.99
CA MET A 418 2.87 -20.34 -21.88
C MET A 418 3.47 -20.54 -23.28
N LYS A 419 2.85 -19.97 -24.32
CA LYS A 419 3.42 -19.87 -25.68
C LYS A 419 4.02 -18.48 -25.87
N VAL A 420 5.00 -18.32 -26.76
CA VAL A 420 5.57 -17.00 -27.13
C VAL A 420 5.02 -16.62 -28.49
N ALA A 421 4.44 -15.44 -28.63
CA ALA A 421 4.10 -14.89 -29.96
C ALA A 421 5.38 -14.67 -30.75
N GLU A 422 5.39 -15.07 -32.03
CA GLU A 422 6.53 -14.87 -32.93
C GLU A 422 6.79 -13.41 -33.26
#